data_AF-A0A536C401-F1
#
_entry.id   AF-A0A536C401-F1
#
_cell.length_a   1.000
_cell.length_b   1.000
_cell.length_c   1.000
_cell.angle_alpha   90.00
_cell.angle_beta   90.00
_cell.angle_gamma   90.00
#
_symmetry.space_group_name_H-M   'P 1'
#
loop_
_entity.id
_entity.type
_entity.pdbx_description
1 polymer ?
#
loop_
_entity_poly.entity_id
_entity_poly.type
_entity_poly.pdbx_seq_one_letter_code
_entity_poly.pdbx_strand_id
1 'polypeptide(L)'
;MRRWLRLAVVGSAIVALAATGIILTRSVATTIDATAASFAQLTGGGGSAVQYPATGVTLVAQAPCDYWIGGNGNFSTATNWSMGAVPNTAFDACITQTTSSTPPAAADTYTVLVDGGNSVGSLQLGGPGGTQTLQLAGNNMPFSINTVGTINTNGVLLVGDNNASNGYSWLAAGGASSLLTNNGVLKTVQGGGGSRLIRINLTNAATGTVDIAAADTRQDFPTTTINNGTFTVEVGAGFAISGNGGSFANSAGSLTNNGTFSEAGNTFTQRGGTESGNPIFLQGAILDDDLAAGGAKFLLSGGDITGTASQPGVATGQVVTLAGDGTRVLIDKSLTNAGAITLGDAGSGYSWLGMGTNSLVLTNTGHLNTV
;
A
#
# COMPACT_ATOMS: atom_id res chain seq x y z
N MET A 1 20.53 16.66 64.08
CA MET A 1 21.27 17.37 63.01
C MET A 1 20.35 17.46 61.80
N ARG A 2 19.84 18.65 61.48
CA ARG A 2 18.98 18.89 60.31
C ARG A 2 19.85 19.40 59.17
N ARG A 3 19.88 18.70 58.04
CA ARG A 3 20.47 19.20 56.78
C ARG A 3 19.34 19.62 55.86
N TRP A 4 19.41 20.86 55.42
CA TRP A 4 18.51 21.45 54.43
C TRP A 4 19.04 21.16 53.03
N LEU A 5 18.14 20.85 52.09
CA LEU A 5 18.39 20.99 50.67
C LEU A 5 17.40 22.02 50.12
N ARG A 6 17.90 23.15 49.63
CA ARG A 6 17.12 24.16 48.90
C ARG A 6 17.19 23.80 47.41
N LEU A 7 16.04 23.68 46.75
CA LEU A 7 15.96 23.74 45.29
C LEU A 7 15.03 24.89 44.89
N ALA A 8 15.52 25.74 44.00
CA ALA A 8 14.90 26.99 43.59
C ALA A 8 13.68 26.74 42.69
N VAL A 9 12.60 27.49 42.94
CA VAL A 9 11.46 27.62 42.03
C VAL A 9 11.67 28.89 41.22
N VAL A 10 11.64 28.78 39.89
CA VAL A 10 11.59 29.90 38.95
C VAL A 10 10.49 29.62 37.94
N GLY A 11 9.54 30.55 37.79
CA GLY A 11 8.67 30.65 36.63
C GLY A 11 7.20 30.32 36.88
N SER A 12 6.38 31.37 36.84
CA SER A 12 4.95 31.43 37.14
C SER A 12 4.03 30.76 36.11
N ALA A 13 2.95 30.13 36.57
CA ALA A 13 1.57 30.40 36.10
C ALA A 13 0.55 29.65 36.98
N ILE A 14 -0.32 30.41 37.66
CA ILE A 14 -1.59 29.94 38.22
C ILE A 14 -2.67 30.33 37.20
N VAL A 15 -3.42 29.38 36.62
CA VAL A 15 -4.76 29.66 36.07
C VAL A 15 -5.70 28.44 36.24
N ALA A 16 -6.67 28.67 37.13
CA ALA A 16 -8.07 28.21 37.21
C ALA A 16 -8.54 26.83 36.70
N LEU A 17 -9.19 26.14 37.65
CA LEU A 17 -10.21 25.11 37.46
C LEU A 17 -11.42 25.65 36.67
N ALA A 18 -11.82 24.93 35.63
CA ALA A 18 -13.21 24.84 35.20
C ALA A 18 -13.54 23.36 34.98
N ALA A 19 -14.74 22.97 35.39
CA ALA A 19 -15.17 21.59 35.55
C ALA A 19 -15.04 20.73 34.28
N THR A 20 -14.80 19.43 34.51
CA THR A 20 -14.73 18.30 33.55
C THR A 20 -13.49 18.21 32.66
N GLY A 21 -12.64 17.20 32.95
CA GLY A 21 -11.58 16.71 32.06
C GLY A 21 -10.18 16.72 32.69
N ILE A 22 -9.65 15.54 33.03
CA ILE A 22 -8.21 15.39 33.30
C ILE A 22 -7.49 15.64 31.97
N ILE A 23 -6.72 16.72 31.88
CA ILE A 23 -5.77 16.98 30.79
C ILE A 23 -4.38 16.59 31.30
N LEU A 24 -3.82 15.50 30.77
CA LEU A 24 -2.41 15.15 30.93
C LEU A 24 -1.62 15.74 29.76
N THR A 25 -0.91 16.85 30.00
CA THR A 25 0.10 17.38 29.08
C THR A 25 1.51 16.94 29.47
N ARG A 26 2.36 16.84 28.45
CA ARG A 26 3.64 16.09 28.38
C ARG A 26 4.72 16.44 29.42
N SER A 27 5.42 15.36 29.84
CA SER A 27 6.75 15.25 30.48
C SER A 27 6.89 15.92 31.85
N VAL A 28 7.41 15.30 32.91
CA VAL A 28 8.68 14.57 33.09
C VAL A 28 8.42 13.41 34.07
N ALA A 29 9.26 12.38 34.07
CA ALA A 29 9.22 11.26 35.01
C ALA A 29 8.80 11.69 36.43
N THR A 30 7.58 11.35 36.83
CA THR A 30 7.14 11.45 38.21
C THR A 30 7.46 10.13 38.90
N THR A 31 8.46 10.14 39.77
CA THR A 31 8.47 9.23 40.90
C THR A 31 7.20 9.50 41.70
N ILE A 32 6.23 8.59 41.64
CA ILE A 32 5.05 8.63 42.50
C ILE A 32 5.52 8.20 43.89
N ASP A 33 5.82 9.18 44.75
CA ASP A 33 6.12 8.92 46.15
C ASP A 33 4.80 8.68 46.89
N ALA A 34 4.52 7.41 47.18
CA ALA A 34 3.27 6.96 47.79
C ALA A 34 3.33 7.12 49.31
N THR A 35 3.23 8.35 49.81
CA THR A 35 2.80 8.57 51.20
C THR A 35 1.30 8.79 51.24
N ALA A 36 0.59 7.70 51.50
CA ALA A 36 -0.77 7.56 52.06
C ALA A 36 -1.88 8.53 51.61
N ALA A 37 -2.96 7.90 51.13
CA ALA A 37 -4.34 8.41 51.02
C ALA A 37 -4.68 9.30 49.80
N SER A 38 -5.05 8.66 48.69
CA SER A 38 -6.38 8.80 48.06
C SER A 38 -6.40 8.14 46.67
N PHE A 39 -6.77 6.86 46.61
CA PHE A 39 -7.38 6.36 45.38
C PHE A 39 -8.81 6.89 45.35
N ALA A 40 -9.09 7.85 44.49
CA ALA A 40 -10.46 8.27 44.21
C ALA A 40 -11.19 7.07 43.58
N GLN A 41 -12.11 6.52 44.36
CA GLN A 41 -13.01 5.44 44.01
C GLN A 41 -13.84 5.85 42.78
N LEU A 42 -13.63 5.20 41.63
CA LEU A 42 -14.58 5.27 40.51
C LEU A 42 -15.77 4.37 40.87
N THR A 43 -16.78 4.93 41.53
CA THR A 43 -18.04 4.22 41.77
C THR A 43 -18.88 4.25 40.50
N GLY A 44 -18.89 3.14 39.75
CA GLY A 44 -20.10 2.72 39.04
C GLY A 44 -21.10 2.21 40.07
N GLY A 45 -22.35 2.69 40.02
CA GLY A 45 -23.38 2.32 40.99
C GLY A 45 -23.57 0.80 41.07
N GLY A 46 -23.59 0.28 42.31
CA GLY A 46 -23.93 -1.11 42.62
C GLY A 46 -22.78 -1.97 43.14
N GLY A 47 -22.49 -1.87 44.45
CA GLY A 47 -22.18 -3.02 45.30
C GLY A 47 -20.97 -3.94 45.02
N SER A 48 -19.97 -3.57 44.22
CA SER A 48 -18.74 -4.38 44.08
C SER A 48 -17.49 -3.53 44.30
N ALA A 49 -16.76 -3.82 45.39
CA ALA A 49 -15.40 -3.30 45.58
C ALA A 49 -14.46 -4.09 44.66
N VAL A 50 -14.04 -3.49 43.56
CA VAL A 50 -12.96 -4.04 42.74
C VAL A 50 -11.66 -3.90 43.53
N GLN A 51 -11.16 -5.03 44.05
CA GLN A 51 -9.91 -5.10 44.77
C GLN A 51 -8.76 -5.13 43.75
N TYR A 52 -8.00 -4.05 43.65
CA TYR A 52 -6.77 -4.02 42.84
C TYR A 52 -5.66 -4.82 43.54
N PRO A 53 -4.90 -5.67 42.83
CA PRO A 53 -3.83 -6.44 43.45
C PRO A 53 -2.74 -5.53 44.02
N ALA A 54 -2.16 -5.94 45.15
CA ALA A 54 -1.14 -5.19 45.90
C ALA A 54 0.17 -4.97 45.12
N THR A 55 0.32 -5.60 43.96
CA THR A 55 1.48 -5.48 43.06
C THR A 55 1.44 -4.23 42.17
N GLY A 56 0.40 -3.40 42.30
CA GLY A 56 0.25 -2.16 41.55
C GLY A 56 -0.54 -2.33 40.26
N VAL A 57 -1.15 -1.23 39.80
CA VAL A 57 -1.78 -1.13 38.48
C VAL A 57 -0.76 -0.47 37.55
N THR A 58 -0.26 -1.21 36.57
CA THR A 58 0.55 -0.62 35.49
C THR A 58 -0.39 0.02 34.49
N LEU A 59 -0.56 1.35 34.57
CA LEU A 59 -1.15 2.12 33.48
C LEU A 59 -0.10 2.23 32.38
N VAL A 60 -0.11 1.29 31.44
CA VAL A 60 0.69 1.42 30.23
C VAL A 60 0.06 2.54 29.42
N ALA A 61 0.86 3.53 28.98
CA ALA A 61 0.40 4.48 27.99
C ALA A 61 -0.19 3.69 26.81
N GLN A 62 -1.42 4.03 26.39
CA GLN A 62 -2.04 3.38 25.24
C GLN A 62 -1.06 3.50 24.07
N ALA A 63 -0.48 2.37 23.67
CA ALA A 63 0.27 2.33 22.44
C ALA A 63 -0.71 2.79 21.34
N PRO A 64 -0.29 3.64 20.40
CA PRO A 64 -1.18 4.11 19.33
C PRO A 64 -1.79 2.94 18.53
N CYS A 65 -1.17 1.77 18.63
CA CYS A 65 -1.58 0.53 18.00
C CYS A 65 -2.22 -0.47 18.97
N ASP A 66 -3.30 -1.09 18.48
CA ASP A 66 -3.80 -2.34 19.03
C ASP A 66 -3.06 -3.50 18.37
N TYR A 67 -2.41 -4.31 19.18
CA TYR A 67 -1.56 -5.39 18.71
C TYR A 67 -2.33 -6.70 18.57
N TRP A 68 -2.14 -7.38 17.44
CA TRP A 68 -2.55 -8.78 17.31
C TRP A 68 -1.67 -9.64 18.20
N ILE A 69 -2.27 -10.27 19.20
CA ILE A 69 -1.63 -11.18 20.15
C ILE A 69 -2.07 -12.64 19.94
N GLY A 70 -3.01 -12.87 19.03
CA GLY A 70 -3.40 -14.21 18.61
C GLY A 70 -2.29 -14.95 17.86
N GLY A 71 -2.56 -16.22 17.54
CA GLY A 71 -1.81 -16.95 16.52
C GLY A 71 -2.51 -16.83 15.17
N ASN A 72 -2.67 -17.96 14.49
CA ASN A 72 -3.62 -18.05 13.39
C ASN A 72 -5.03 -17.72 13.90
N GLY A 73 -5.76 -16.87 13.21
CA GLY A 73 -7.10 -16.51 13.66
C GLY A 73 -7.80 -15.50 12.77
N ASN A 74 -9.03 -15.16 13.15
CA ASN A 74 -9.87 -14.23 12.44
C ASN A 74 -9.70 -12.80 13.00
N PHE A 75 -9.43 -11.83 12.12
CA PHE A 75 -9.24 -10.41 12.42
C PHE A 75 -10.36 -9.85 13.32
N SER A 76 -11.61 -10.28 13.11
CA SER A 76 -12.78 -9.81 13.85
C SER A 76 -12.96 -10.48 15.22
N THR A 77 -11.99 -11.26 15.70
CA THR A 77 -12.01 -11.86 17.04
C THR A 77 -11.37 -10.92 18.06
N ALA A 78 -12.19 -10.23 18.86
CA ALA A 78 -11.75 -9.22 19.83
C ALA A 78 -10.68 -9.70 20.83
N THR A 79 -10.74 -10.96 21.27
CA THR A 79 -9.77 -11.53 22.24
C THR A 79 -8.38 -11.77 21.64
N ASN A 80 -8.23 -11.69 20.31
CA ASN A 80 -6.93 -11.80 19.66
C ASN A 80 -6.20 -10.45 19.57
N TRP A 81 -6.82 -9.37 20.05
CA TRP A 81 -6.26 -8.03 20.10
C TRP A 81 -5.92 -7.63 21.52
N SER A 82 -4.82 -6.90 21.67
CA SER A 82 -4.29 -6.47 22.97
C SER A 82 -5.23 -5.56 23.77
N MET A 83 -6.10 -4.80 23.09
CA MET A 83 -7.10 -3.96 23.75
C MET A 83 -8.43 -4.70 24.00
N GLY A 84 -8.52 -5.98 23.64
CA GLY A 84 -9.73 -6.79 23.82
C GLY A 84 -10.90 -6.33 22.94
N ALA A 85 -10.61 -5.60 21.86
CA ALA A 85 -11.58 -5.07 20.89
C ALA A 85 -11.02 -5.21 19.48
N VAL A 86 -11.89 -5.24 18.47
CA VAL A 86 -11.45 -5.25 17.06
C VAL A 86 -11.08 -3.81 16.67
N PRO A 87 -9.89 -3.57 16.09
CA PRO A 87 -9.50 -2.24 15.62
C PRO A 87 -10.49 -1.68 14.61
N ASN A 88 -10.76 -0.39 14.72
CA ASN A 88 -11.62 0.36 13.81
C ASN A 88 -10.88 1.61 13.28
N THR A 89 -11.56 2.53 12.60
CA THR A 89 -10.93 3.72 12.01
C THR A 89 -10.30 4.69 13.03
N ALA A 90 -10.63 4.57 14.33
CA ALA A 90 -10.03 5.37 15.39
C ALA A 90 -8.74 4.77 15.96
N PHE A 91 -8.41 3.51 15.62
CA PHE A 91 -7.28 2.79 16.17
C PHE A 91 -6.40 2.19 15.08
N ASP A 92 -5.10 2.17 15.33
CA ASP A 92 -4.13 1.52 14.45
C ASP A 92 -4.12 0.00 14.71
N ALA A 93 -4.02 -0.80 13.65
CA ALA A 93 -3.91 -2.25 13.74
C ALA A 93 -2.46 -2.69 13.54
N CYS A 94 -1.86 -3.32 14.55
CA CYS A 94 -0.49 -3.82 14.49
C CYS A 94 -0.44 -5.34 14.51
N ILE A 95 -0.12 -5.92 13.37
CA ILE A 95 0.11 -7.36 13.18
C ILE A 95 1.63 -7.59 13.11
N THR A 96 2.30 -7.32 14.22
CA THR A 96 3.76 -7.22 14.31
C THR A 96 4.35 -8.01 15.48
N GLN A 97 3.51 -8.60 16.32
CA GLN A 97 3.95 -9.24 17.55
C GLN A 97 4.59 -10.60 17.28
N THR A 98 5.47 -10.98 18.19
CA THR A 98 6.16 -12.27 18.21
C THR A 98 5.98 -12.89 19.60
N THR A 99 6.42 -14.13 19.80
CA THR A 99 6.43 -14.79 21.11
C THR A 99 7.31 -14.07 22.14
N SER A 100 8.25 -13.24 21.67
CA SER A 100 9.14 -12.43 22.50
C SER A 100 8.69 -10.97 22.69
N SER A 101 7.61 -10.54 22.04
CA SER A 101 7.10 -9.17 22.20
C SER A 101 6.33 -9.00 23.51
N THR A 102 6.00 -7.76 23.87
CA THR A 102 5.10 -7.46 24.99
C THR A 102 4.00 -6.51 24.52
N PRO A 103 2.72 -6.92 24.52
CA PRO A 103 2.24 -8.28 24.81
C PRO A 103 2.72 -9.32 23.77
N PRO A 104 2.97 -10.58 24.16
CA PRO A 104 3.43 -11.61 23.22
C PRO A 104 2.31 -12.07 22.29
N ALA A 105 2.64 -12.38 21.04
CA ALA A 105 1.78 -13.19 20.17
C ALA A 105 1.88 -14.68 20.53
N ALA A 106 0.90 -15.47 20.11
CA ALA A 106 0.93 -16.93 20.32
C ALA A 106 1.98 -17.66 19.45
N ALA A 107 2.47 -17.03 18.39
CA ALA A 107 3.49 -17.57 17.49
C ALA A 107 4.29 -16.43 16.82
N ASP A 108 5.48 -16.75 16.32
CA ASP A 108 6.28 -15.82 15.49
C ASP A 108 5.80 -15.83 14.03
N THR A 109 5.18 -16.92 13.58
CA THR A 109 4.62 -17.05 12.23
C THR A 109 3.15 -17.40 12.31
N TYR A 110 2.29 -16.56 11.71
CA TYR A 110 0.86 -16.74 11.76
C TYR A 110 0.13 -15.97 10.64
N THR A 111 -1.11 -16.39 10.39
CA THR A 111 -2.04 -15.77 9.43
C THR A 111 -3.26 -15.21 10.16
N VAL A 112 -3.51 -13.92 9.93
CA VAL A 112 -4.72 -13.22 10.34
C VAL A 112 -5.67 -13.19 9.14
N LEU A 113 -6.79 -13.89 9.24
CA LEU A 113 -7.82 -13.94 8.20
C LEU A 113 -8.81 -12.78 8.37
N VAL A 114 -9.05 -12.03 7.30
CA VAL A 114 -10.12 -11.04 7.20
C VAL A 114 -11.22 -11.64 6.32
N ASP A 115 -12.34 -12.03 6.94
CA ASP A 115 -13.51 -12.59 6.27
C ASP A 115 -14.80 -11.75 6.48
N GLY A 116 -14.64 -10.51 6.93
CA GLY A 116 -15.70 -9.50 6.99
C GLY A 116 -15.22 -8.12 6.53
N GLY A 117 -16.13 -7.16 6.45
CA GLY A 117 -15.80 -5.76 6.17
C GLY A 117 -15.14 -5.12 7.38
N ASN A 118 -13.88 -4.71 7.25
CA ASN A 118 -13.11 -4.12 8.34
C ASN A 118 -12.42 -2.84 7.85
N SER A 119 -12.32 -1.84 8.73
CA SER A 119 -11.65 -0.57 8.45
C SER A 119 -10.78 -0.18 9.62
N VAL A 120 -9.52 0.16 9.38
CA VAL A 120 -8.54 0.53 10.42
C VAL A 120 -8.03 1.95 10.24
N GLY A 121 -7.55 2.58 11.31
CA GLY A 121 -6.89 3.89 11.24
C GLY A 121 -5.63 3.84 10.36
N SER A 122 -4.68 3.00 10.77
CA SER A 122 -3.49 2.60 10.02
C SER A 122 -3.25 1.09 10.16
N LEU A 123 -2.36 0.54 9.34
CA LEU A 123 -1.93 -0.86 9.40
C LEU A 123 -0.41 -0.95 9.54
N GLN A 124 0.07 -1.76 10.48
CA GLN A 124 1.46 -2.24 10.51
C GLN A 124 1.45 -3.75 10.41
N LEU A 125 2.12 -4.31 9.41
CA LEU A 125 2.12 -5.75 9.13
C LEU A 125 3.55 -6.26 9.02
N GLY A 126 3.91 -7.27 9.81
CA GLY A 126 5.27 -7.82 9.85
C GLY A 126 6.06 -7.29 11.03
N GLY A 127 6.52 -8.21 11.87
CA GLY A 127 7.34 -7.98 13.05
C GLY A 127 8.85 -8.14 12.80
N PRO A 128 9.67 -8.08 13.87
CA PRO A 128 11.12 -8.21 13.76
C PRO A 128 11.61 -9.63 13.43
N GLY A 129 10.75 -10.65 13.55
CA GLY A 129 11.06 -12.04 13.24
C GLY A 129 9.82 -12.85 12.88
N GLY A 130 10.04 -14.02 12.30
CA GLY A 130 8.97 -14.89 11.78
C GLY A 130 8.27 -14.28 10.54
N THR A 131 7.00 -14.61 10.33
CA THR A 131 6.22 -14.09 9.20
C THR A 131 4.77 -13.87 9.61
N GLN A 132 4.32 -12.61 9.55
CA GLN A 132 2.95 -12.24 9.88
C GLN A 132 2.19 -11.98 8.59
N THR A 133 1.19 -12.80 8.33
CA THR A 133 0.36 -12.71 7.12
C THR A 133 -0.99 -12.08 7.48
N LEU A 134 -1.40 -11.06 6.74
CA LEU A 134 -2.79 -10.60 6.72
C LEU A 134 -3.42 -11.12 5.43
N GLN A 135 -4.44 -11.94 5.53
CA GLN A 135 -5.11 -12.56 4.39
C GLN A 135 -6.52 -12.03 4.22
N LEU A 136 -6.84 -11.52 3.03
CA LEU A 136 -8.17 -11.03 2.68
C LEU A 136 -8.97 -12.12 1.96
N ALA A 137 -10.08 -12.55 2.54
CA ALA A 137 -10.93 -13.59 1.98
C ALA A 137 -11.75 -13.11 0.77
N GLY A 138 -12.20 -14.05 -0.08
CA GLY A 138 -13.15 -13.78 -1.18
C GLY A 138 -14.59 -13.66 -0.70
N ASN A 139 -15.01 -12.51 -0.18
CA ASN A 139 -16.32 -12.32 0.47
C ASN A 139 -17.07 -11.04 0.05
N ASN A 140 -16.59 -10.33 -0.97
CA ASN A 140 -17.15 -9.05 -1.46
C ASN A 140 -17.12 -7.90 -0.43
N MET A 141 -16.31 -8.00 0.62
CA MET A 141 -16.18 -6.97 1.65
C MET A 141 -14.77 -6.36 1.63
N PRO A 142 -14.64 -5.04 1.80
CA PRO A 142 -13.34 -4.38 1.82
C PRO A 142 -12.63 -4.55 3.16
N PHE A 143 -11.30 -4.67 3.09
CA PHE A 143 -10.40 -4.26 4.16
C PHE A 143 -9.85 -2.87 3.84
N SER A 144 -10.27 -1.86 4.60
CA SER A 144 -9.95 -0.46 4.34
C SER A 144 -8.88 0.07 5.29
N ILE A 145 -7.85 0.72 4.76
CA ILE A 145 -6.84 1.44 5.54
C ILE A 145 -7.12 2.94 5.39
N ASN A 146 -7.46 3.62 6.49
CA ASN A 146 -7.94 5.01 6.42
C ASN A 146 -6.81 6.01 6.14
N THR A 147 -5.65 5.82 6.77
CA THR A 147 -4.47 6.67 6.60
C THR A 147 -3.33 5.88 5.98
N VAL A 148 -2.27 5.58 6.72
CA VAL A 148 -1.09 4.90 6.17
C VAL A 148 -1.11 3.41 6.53
N GLY A 149 -0.75 2.55 5.60
CA GLY A 149 -0.43 1.15 5.84
C GLY A 149 1.05 0.91 5.59
N THR A 150 1.65 -0.02 6.33
CA THR A 150 3.02 -0.48 6.09
C THR A 150 3.08 -1.99 6.19
N ILE A 151 3.60 -2.60 5.13
CA ILE A 151 4.05 -3.99 5.14
C ILE A 151 5.56 -3.93 5.40
N ASN A 152 5.98 -4.33 6.58
CA ASN A 152 7.39 -4.46 6.95
C ASN A 152 8.00 -5.69 6.26
N THR A 153 9.32 -5.83 6.32
CA THR A 153 10.07 -6.87 5.59
C THR A 153 9.56 -8.31 5.81
N ASN A 154 9.10 -8.63 7.02
CA ASN A 154 8.56 -9.96 7.36
C ASN A 154 7.02 -10.06 7.21
N GLY A 155 6.38 -8.98 6.74
CA GLY A 155 4.94 -8.91 6.55
C GLY A 155 4.54 -9.45 5.18
N VAL A 156 3.39 -10.14 5.14
CA VAL A 156 2.78 -10.62 3.91
C VAL A 156 1.32 -10.18 3.87
N LEU A 157 0.97 -9.28 2.95
CA LEU A 157 -0.43 -8.99 2.63
C LEU A 157 -0.87 -9.89 1.47
N LEU A 158 -1.76 -10.83 1.77
CA LEU A 158 -2.30 -11.77 0.82
C LEU A 158 -3.73 -11.36 0.43
N VAL A 159 -3.92 -10.92 -0.82
CA VAL A 159 -5.24 -10.58 -1.36
C VAL A 159 -5.79 -11.79 -2.10
N GLY A 160 -6.71 -12.52 -1.44
CA GLY A 160 -7.22 -13.79 -1.92
C GLY A 160 -7.04 -14.92 -0.93
N ASP A 161 -7.90 -15.92 -1.04
CA ASP A 161 -7.82 -17.18 -0.31
C ASP A 161 -8.24 -18.36 -1.18
N ASN A 162 -7.90 -19.59 -0.77
CA ASN A 162 -8.36 -20.80 -1.46
C ASN A 162 -9.83 -21.15 -1.14
N ASN A 163 -10.60 -20.23 -0.55
CA ASN A 163 -11.98 -20.46 -0.20
C ASN A 163 -12.85 -20.45 -1.45
N ALA A 164 -13.74 -21.44 -1.57
CA ALA A 164 -14.59 -21.68 -2.75
C ALA A 164 -15.67 -20.60 -2.97
N SER A 165 -15.79 -19.62 -2.07
CA SER A 165 -16.73 -18.52 -2.23
C SER A 165 -16.29 -17.65 -3.41
N ASN A 166 -17.15 -17.50 -4.43
CA ASN A 166 -16.85 -16.79 -5.68
C ASN A 166 -16.78 -15.25 -5.53
N GLY A 167 -16.51 -14.75 -4.33
CA GLY A 167 -16.51 -13.33 -4.01
C GLY A 167 -15.20 -12.62 -4.34
N TYR A 168 -15.25 -11.30 -4.44
CA TYR A 168 -14.04 -10.48 -4.56
C TYR A 168 -13.24 -10.48 -3.25
N SER A 169 -11.92 -10.46 -3.37
CA SER A 169 -11.03 -10.06 -2.27
C SER A 169 -10.63 -8.60 -2.50
N TRP A 170 -10.79 -7.75 -1.49
CA TRP A 170 -10.79 -6.30 -1.71
C TRP A 170 -9.96 -5.56 -0.66
N LEU A 171 -8.81 -5.03 -1.10
CA LEU A 171 -8.02 -4.04 -0.36
C LEU A 171 -8.44 -2.63 -0.78
N ALA A 172 -8.78 -1.77 0.17
CA ALA A 172 -9.38 -0.46 -0.12
C ALA A 172 -8.68 0.70 0.60
N ALA A 173 -8.71 1.88 -0.03
CA ALA A 173 -8.54 3.16 0.63
C ALA A 173 -9.76 3.47 1.52
N GLY A 174 -9.53 3.78 2.79
CA GLY A 174 -10.57 4.26 3.71
C GLY A 174 -10.80 5.77 3.65
N GLY A 175 -9.85 6.53 3.09
CA GLY A 175 -9.87 7.99 2.98
C GLY A 175 -9.00 8.54 1.84
N ALA A 176 -9.09 9.85 1.59
CA ALA A 176 -8.37 10.49 0.48
C ALA A 176 -6.83 10.45 0.62
N SER A 177 -6.33 10.35 1.85
CA SER A 177 -4.90 10.24 2.16
C SER A 177 -4.42 8.79 2.32
N SER A 178 -5.23 7.80 1.94
CA SER A 178 -4.86 6.40 2.11
C SER A 178 -3.66 6.01 1.24
N LEU A 179 -2.65 5.41 1.86
CA LEU A 179 -1.43 4.95 1.21
C LEU A 179 -0.92 3.67 1.86
N LEU A 180 -0.61 2.66 1.07
CA LEU A 180 0.10 1.47 1.51
C LEU A 180 1.55 1.52 1.06
N THR A 181 2.49 1.46 2.01
CA THR A 181 3.91 1.28 1.71
C THR A 181 4.29 -0.19 1.89
N ASN A 182 4.76 -0.84 0.83
CA ASN A 182 5.19 -2.23 0.86
C ASN A 182 6.72 -2.31 0.91
N ASN A 183 7.27 -2.80 2.04
CA ASN A 183 8.67 -3.17 2.21
C ASN A 183 8.88 -4.69 2.36
N GLY A 184 7.77 -5.45 2.45
CA GLY A 184 7.74 -6.91 2.51
C GLY A 184 7.09 -7.47 1.26
N VAL A 185 6.00 -8.25 1.42
CA VAL A 185 5.30 -8.88 0.30
C VAL A 185 3.84 -8.46 0.25
N LEU A 186 3.39 -8.01 -0.92
CA LEU A 186 1.99 -7.96 -1.31
C LEU A 186 1.79 -9.00 -2.41
N LYS A 187 0.92 -9.99 -2.19
CA LYS A 187 0.65 -11.04 -3.16
C LYS A 187 -0.84 -11.16 -3.43
N THR A 188 -1.22 -11.29 -4.70
CA THR A 188 -2.56 -11.80 -5.05
C THR A 188 -2.45 -13.30 -5.32
N VAL A 189 -3.44 -14.06 -4.87
CA VAL A 189 -3.54 -15.50 -5.19
C VAL A 189 -4.90 -15.81 -5.76
N GLN A 190 -4.93 -16.71 -6.74
CA GLN A 190 -6.19 -17.26 -7.22
C GLN A 190 -6.94 -17.92 -6.07
N GLY A 191 -8.25 -17.69 -6.00
CA GLY A 191 -9.14 -18.34 -5.04
C GLY A 191 -10.31 -19.02 -5.69
N GLY A 192 -11.34 -19.33 -4.90
CA GLY A 192 -12.55 -20.04 -5.37
C GLY A 192 -13.27 -19.37 -6.53
N GLY A 193 -13.18 -18.05 -6.64
CA GLY A 193 -13.65 -17.24 -7.76
C GLY A 193 -13.41 -15.75 -7.51
N GLY A 194 -13.97 -14.88 -8.36
CA GLY A 194 -13.91 -13.43 -8.23
C GLY A 194 -12.56 -12.78 -8.55
N SER A 195 -12.57 -11.48 -8.82
CA SER A 195 -11.38 -10.64 -9.02
C SER A 195 -10.71 -10.24 -7.69
N ARG A 196 -9.42 -9.91 -7.74
CA ARG A 196 -8.66 -9.34 -6.62
C ARG A 196 -8.56 -7.83 -6.83
N LEU A 197 -9.13 -7.06 -5.93
CA LEU A 197 -9.22 -5.61 -6.06
C LEU A 197 -8.16 -4.94 -5.18
N ILE A 198 -7.26 -4.21 -5.83
CA ILE A 198 -6.28 -3.33 -5.18
C ILE A 198 -6.76 -1.90 -5.43
N ARG A 199 -7.47 -1.33 -4.46
CA ARG A 199 -8.07 0.01 -4.56
C ARG A 199 -7.50 0.95 -3.49
N ILE A 200 -6.18 0.98 -3.37
CA ILE A 200 -5.45 1.89 -2.48
C ILE A 200 -4.19 2.38 -3.20
N ASN A 201 -3.75 3.61 -2.92
CA ASN A 201 -2.45 4.07 -3.40
C ASN A 201 -1.37 3.15 -2.83
N LEU A 202 -0.46 2.70 -3.68
CA LEU A 202 0.58 1.74 -3.34
C LEU A 202 1.95 2.31 -3.67
N THR A 203 2.85 2.33 -2.69
CA THR A 203 4.28 2.49 -2.92
C THR A 203 4.97 1.17 -2.62
N ASN A 204 5.41 0.48 -3.66
CA ASN A 204 6.29 -0.67 -3.53
C ASN A 204 7.73 -0.16 -3.36
N ALA A 205 8.25 -0.19 -2.14
CA ALA A 205 9.59 0.28 -1.81
C ALA A 205 10.66 -0.62 -2.45
N ALA A 206 11.92 -0.18 -2.41
CA ALA A 206 13.03 -0.91 -3.06
C ALA A 206 13.20 -2.36 -2.57
N THR A 207 12.85 -2.65 -1.32
CA THR A 207 12.88 -4.01 -0.75
C THR A 207 11.55 -4.76 -0.90
N GLY A 208 10.51 -4.06 -1.33
CA GLY A 208 9.17 -4.59 -1.46
C GLY A 208 9.01 -5.47 -2.68
N THR A 209 8.20 -6.51 -2.54
CA THR A 209 7.75 -7.38 -3.62
C THR A 209 6.24 -7.28 -3.77
N VAL A 210 5.80 -6.98 -4.99
CA VAL A 210 4.41 -7.15 -5.44
C VAL A 210 4.38 -8.33 -6.39
N ASP A 211 3.50 -9.28 -6.10
CA ASP A 211 3.39 -10.53 -6.86
C ASP A 211 1.93 -10.81 -7.24
N ILE A 212 1.64 -10.70 -8.52
CA ILE A 212 0.30 -10.90 -9.07
C ILE A 212 0.20 -12.33 -9.58
N ALA A 213 -0.42 -13.22 -8.80
CA ALA A 213 -0.61 -14.63 -9.15
C ALA A 213 -2.07 -15.01 -9.44
N ALA A 214 -3.03 -14.11 -9.22
CA ALA A 214 -4.42 -14.35 -9.58
C ALA A 214 -4.68 -14.12 -11.08
N ALA A 215 -5.59 -14.90 -11.67
CA ALA A 215 -5.96 -14.76 -13.08
C ALA A 215 -6.60 -13.39 -13.40
N ASP A 216 -7.22 -12.75 -12.40
CA ASP A 216 -7.87 -11.44 -12.53
C ASP A 216 -7.61 -10.59 -11.28
N THR A 217 -6.60 -9.71 -11.36
CA THR A 217 -6.34 -8.64 -10.40
C THR A 217 -6.62 -7.29 -11.04
N ARG A 218 -7.33 -6.41 -10.34
CA ARG A 218 -7.74 -5.11 -10.86
C ARG A 218 -7.41 -3.96 -9.92
N GLN A 219 -6.98 -2.87 -10.53
CA GLN A 219 -7.02 -1.52 -9.97
C GLN A 219 -8.07 -0.74 -10.77
N ASP A 220 -9.30 -0.74 -10.27
CA ASP A 220 -10.48 -0.15 -10.93
C ASP A 220 -11.04 1.03 -10.13
N PHE A 221 -10.15 1.72 -9.42
CA PHE A 221 -10.40 2.90 -8.62
C PHE A 221 -9.23 3.88 -8.79
N PRO A 222 -9.44 5.22 -8.72
CA PRO A 222 -8.40 6.22 -8.99
C PRO A 222 -7.30 6.22 -7.92
N THR A 223 -6.40 5.25 -8.03
CA THR A 223 -5.31 4.98 -7.10
C THR A 223 -4.02 4.81 -7.85
N THR A 224 -2.92 5.29 -7.31
CA THR A 224 -1.62 5.25 -8.00
C THR A 224 -0.75 4.16 -7.40
N THR A 225 -0.11 3.38 -8.26
CA THR A 225 0.96 2.46 -7.87
C THR A 225 2.31 3.04 -8.29
N ILE A 226 3.24 3.18 -7.34
CA ILE A 226 4.65 3.52 -7.57
C ILE A 226 5.49 2.29 -7.27
N ASN A 227 6.22 1.80 -8.26
CA ASN A 227 7.13 0.68 -8.15
C ASN A 227 8.59 1.12 -8.10
N ASN A 228 9.22 0.90 -6.95
CA ASN A 228 10.66 1.03 -6.74
C ASN A 228 11.33 -0.32 -6.41
N GLY A 229 10.54 -1.38 -6.18
CA GLY A 229 11.01 -2.72 -5.84
C GLY A 229 10.77 -3.73 -6.96
N THR A 230 10.38 -4.94 -6.60
CA THR A 230 10.01 -5.98 -7.57
C THR A 230 8.50 -6.03 -7.76
N PHE A 231 8.05 -5.99 -9.01
CA PHE A 231 6.66 -6.22 -9.40
C PHE A 231 6.61 -7.34 -10.43
N THR A 232 5.87 -8.41 -10.15
CA THR A 232 5.72 -9.55 -11.07
C THR A 232 4.26 -9.81 -11.39
N VAL A 233 3.95 -10.00 -12.66
CA VAL A 233 2.72 -10.66 -13.10
C VAL A 233 3.09 -12.07 -13.54
N GLU A 234 2.63 -13.06 -12.78
CA GLU A 234 2.97 -14.47 -13.03
C GLU A 234 2.37 -14.99 -14.35
N VAL A 235 2.86 -16.14 -14.82
CA VAL A 235 2.30 -16.82 -16.00
C VAL A 235 0.84 -17.19 -15.74
N GLY A 236 -0.05 -16.81 -16.65
CA GLY A 236 -1.50 -17.05 -16.52
C GLY A 236 -2.21 -16.10 -15.56
N ALA A 237 -1.49 -15.20 -14.90
CA ALA A 237 -2.07 -14.12 -14.10
C ALA A 237 -2.41 -12.89 -14.97
N GLY A 238 -3.29 -12.04 -14.45
CA GLY A 238 -3.72 -10.81 -15.10
C GLY A 238 -3.78 -9.64 -14.14
N PHE A 239 -3.18 -8.51 -14.54
CA PHE A 239 -3.27 -7.23 -13.85
C PHE A 239 -3.88 -6.17 -14.77
N ALA A 240 -5.03 -5.63 -14.41
CA ALA A 240 -5.72 -4.62 -15.20
C ALA A 240 -5.97 -3.34 -14.40
N ILE A 241 -5.48 -2.22 -14.92
CA ILE A 241 -5.81 -0.87 -14.45
C ILE A 241 -6.93 -0.35 -15.36
N SER A 242 -8.11 -0.07 -14.79
CA SER A 242 -9.33 0.21 -15.58
C SER A 242 -10.30 1.18 -14.89
N GLY A 243 -11.39 1.59 -15.56
CA GLY A 243 -12.52 2.27 -14.92
C GLY A 243 -12.23 3.65 -14.32
N ASN A 244 -11.63 4.57 -15.09
CA ASN A 244 -11.04 5.84 -14.61
C ASN A 244 -9.95 5.66 -13.53
N GLY A 245 -9.51 4.42 -13.30
CA GLY A 245 -8.91 4.02 -12.05
C GLY A 245 -7.41 3.88 -12.08
N GLY A 246 -6.70 5.00 -11.93
CA GLY A 246 -5.33 5.01 -11.43
C GLY A 246 -4.23 5.07 -12.47
N SER A 247 -3.01 5.28 -11.99
CA SER A 247 -1.78 5.36 -12.78
C SER A 247 -0.77 4.36 -12.24
N PHE A 248 0.11 3.86 -13.11
CA PHE A 248 1.26 3.07 -12.71
C PHE A 248 2.55 3.82 -13.00
N ALA A 249 3.44 3.90 -12.03
CA ALA A 249 4.75 4.50 -12.20
C ALA A 249 5.84 3.48 -11.83
N ASN A 250 6.59 2.99 -12.81
CA ASN A 250 7.79 2.22 -12.56
C ASN A 250 8.98 3.18 -12.48
N SER A 251 9.30 3.65 -11.26
CA SER A 251 10.21 4.79 -11.02
C SER A 251 11.68 4.42 -10.73
N ALA A 252 11.92 3.20 -10.27
CA ALA A 252 13.25 2.63 -10.08
C ALA A 252 13.24 1.10 -10.00
N GLY A 253 12.06 0.49 -10.05
CA GLY A 253 11.88 -0.93 -9.79
C GLY A 253 12.11 -1.81 -11.01
N SER A 254 11.93 -3.11 -10.78
CA SER A 254 11.82 -4.12 -11.82
C SER A 254 10.36 -4.54 -11.99
N LEU A 255 9.89 -4.56 -13.23
CA LEU A 255 8.58 -5.07 -13.62
C LEU A 255 8.78 -6.29 -14.53
N THR A 256 8.28 -7.46 -14.13
CA THR A 256 8.29 -8.66 -14.97
C THR A 256 6.87 -9.06 -15.30
N ASN A 257 6.47 -8.90 -16.56
CA ASN A 257 5.14 -9.26 -17.03
C ASN A 257 5.18 -10.62 -17.76
N ASN A 258 5.00 -11.73 -17.05
CA ASN A 258 4.90 -13.06 -17.66
C ASN A 258 3.46 -13.47 -18.01
N GLY A 259 2.49 -12.72 -17.49
CA GLY A 259 1.06 -12.87 -17.75
C GLY A 259 0.53 -11.76 -18.66
N THR A 260 -0.55 -11.12 -18.24
CA THR A 260 -1.12 -9.93 -18.90
C THR A 260 -1.08 -8.72 -17.97
N PHE A 261 -0.64 -7.59 -18.49
CA PHE A 261 -0.76 -6.30 -17.82
C PHE A 261 -1.33 -5.29 -18.83
N SER A 262 -2.52 -4.78 -18.53
CA SER A 262 -3.14 -3.70 -19.28
C SER A 262 -3.44 -2.47 -18.42
N GLU A 263 -3.25 -1.27 -18.98
CA GLU A 263 -3.75 -0.02 -18.43
C GLU A 263 -4.65 0.67 -19.45
N ALA A 264 -5.87 1.02 -19.03
CA ALA A 264 -6.85 1.72 -19.85
C ALA A 264 -7.07 3.16 -19.36
N GLY A 265 -6.72 4.14 -20.19
CA GLY A 265 -6.72 5.56 -19.84
C GLY A 265 -5.55 5.99 -18.95
N ASN A 266 -5.67 7.13 -18.27
CA ASN A 266 -4.65 7.69 -17.36
C ASN A 266 -3.21 7.65 -17.90
N THR A 267 -2.24 7.25 -17.08
CA THR A 267 -0.82 7.46 -17.37
C THR A 267 0.00 6.34 -16.76
N PHE A 268 0.69 5.65 -17.65
CA PHE A 268 1.79 4.76 -17.31
C PHE A 268 3.09 5.57 -17.37
N THR A 269 3.78 5.68 -16.25
CA THR A 269 5.06 6.37 -16.14
C THR A 269 6.19 5.36 -16.07
N GLN A 270 7.10 5.39 -17.04
CA GLN A 270 8.32 4.58 -17.05
C GLN A 270 9.52 5.51 -16.83
N ARG A 271 10.25 5.33 -15.72
CA ARG A 271 11.37 6.19 -15.29
C ARG A 271 12.39 5.37 -14.52
N GLY A 272 13.65 5.30 -14.91
CA GLY A 272 14.71 4.66 -14.10
C GLY A 272 14.58 3.14 -13.82
N GLY A 273 13.38 2.57 -13.90
CA GLY A 273 13.10 1.15 -13.72
C GLY A 273 13.25 0.36 -15.01
N THR A 274 13.18 -0.97 -14.91
CA THR A 274 13.27 -1.90 -16.04
C THR A 274 12.01 -2.74 -16.16
N GLU A 275 11.65 -3.13 -17.37
CA GLU A 275 10.56 -4.07 -17.65
C GLU A 275 11.02 -5.25 -18.52
N SER A 276 10.42 -6.41 -18.30
CA SER A 276 10.71 -7.62 -19.08
C SER A 276 9.47 -8.51 -19.24
N GLY A 277 9.55 -9.49 -20.15
CA GLY A 277 8.42 -10.38 -20.47
C GLY A 277 7.55 -9.87 -21.61
N ASN A 278 6.24 -10.04 -21.50
CA ASN A 278 5.23 -9.59 -22.46
C ASN A 278 5.09 -8.07 -22.44
N PRO A 279 4.73 -7.43 -23.57
CA PRO A 279 4.46 -6.00 -23.59
C PRO A 279 3.36 -5.59 -22.60
N ILE A 280 3.49 -4.42 -21.99
CA ILE A 280 2.41 -3.77 -21.25
C ILE A 280 1.44 -3.18 -22.28
N PHE A 281 0.15 -3.51 -22.17
CA PHE A 281 -0.87 -3.04 -23.10
C PHE A 281 -1.49 -1.73 -22.61
N LEU A 282 -1.27 -0.65 -23.35
CA LEU A 282 -1.76 0.68 -23.04
C LEU A 282 -2.94 1.01 -23.98
N GLN A 283 -4.15 1.01 -23.44
CA GLN A 283 -5.38 1.25 -24.20
C GLN A 283 -5.88 2.67 -23.94
N GLY A 284 -5.61 3.59 -24.86
CA GLY A 284 -5.93 5.01 -24.69
C GLY A 284 -5.21 5.67 -23.51
N ALA A 285 -4.15 5.03 -22.99
CA ALA A 285 -3.35 5.52 -21.88
C ALA A 285 -2.18 6.38 -22.38
N ILE A 286 -1.74 7.32 -21.55
CA ILE A 286 -0.53 8.10 -21.82
C ILE A 286 0.68 7.27 -21.38
N LEU A 287 1.63 7.07 -22.29
CA LEU A 287 2.98 6.63 -21.94
C LEU A 287 3.81 7.88 -21.62
N ASP A 288 4.02 8.15 -20.34
CA ASP A 288 4.96 9.16 -19.88
C ASP A 288 6.33 8.49 -19.72
N ASP A 289 7.28 8.78 -20.61
CA ASP A 289 8.60 8.10 -20.67
C ASP A 289 9.78 9.10 -20.72
N ASP A 290 10.99 8.63 -20.42
CA ASP A 290 12.22 9.42 -20.59
C ASP A 290 13.45 8.58 -20.89
N LEU A 291 14.54 9.23 -21.29
CA LEU A 291 15.79 8.56 -21.63
C LEU A 291 16.52 7.90 -20.44
N ALA A 292 16.08 8.13 -19.21
CA ALA A 292 16.64 7.46 -18.02
C ALA A 292 15.96 6.11 -17.74
N ALA A 293 14.86 5.78 -18.42
CA ALA A 293 14.23 4.48 -18.33
C ALA A 293 15.15 3.32 -18.76
N GLY A 294 14.97 2.17 -18.13
CA GLY A 294 15.55 0.91 -18.58
C GLY A 294 14.77 0.28 -19.73
N GLY A 295 15.24 -0.88 -20.20
CA GLY A 295 14.57 -1.64 -21.25
C GLY A 295 13.12 -1.99 -20.88
N ALA A 296 12.21 -1.90 -21.84
CA ALA A 296 10.77 -2.11 -21.65
C ALA A 296 10.07 -2.46 -22.97
N LYS A 297 8.84 -2.96 -22.88
CA LYS A 297 8.02 -3.27 -24.05
C LYS A 297 6.60 -2.76 -23.86
N PHE A 298 6.12 -1.93 -24.77
CA PHE A 298 4.78 -1.37 -24.74
C PHE A 298 4.03 -1.66 -26.03
N LEU A 299 2.74 -1.95 -25.92
CA LEU A 299 1.80 -1.99 -27.03
C LEU A 299 0.74 -0.90 -26.80
N LEU A 300 0.69 0.10 -27.66
CA LEU A 300 -0.22 1.24 -27.56
C LEU A 300 -1.38 1.08 -28.54
N SER A 301 -2.59 1.05 -28.02
CA SER A 301 -3.87 1.13 -28.74
C SER A 301 -4.49 2.49 -28.42
N GLY A 302 -4.05 3.53 -29.14
CA GLY A 302 -4.41 4.92 -28.87
C GLY A 302 -3.60 5.55 -27.73
N GLY A 303 -4.04 6.73 -27.27
CA GLY A 303 -3.33 7.49 -26.24
C GLY A 303 -2.16 8.29 -26.80
N ASP A 304 -1.25 8.74 -25.92
CA ASP A 304 -0.17 9.65 -26.29
C ASP A 304 1.17 9.17 -25.70
N ILE A 305 2.27 9.55 -26.35
CA ILE A 305 3.63 9.43 -25.82
C ILE A 305 4.09 10.82 -25.37
N THR A 306 4.54 10.92 -24.13
CA THR A 306 5.03 12.17 -23.55
C THR A 306 6.28 11.94 -22.71
N GLY A 307 6.76 13.02 -22.10
CA GLY A 307 7.81 12.96 -21.08
C GLY A 307 7.75 14.18 -20.18
N THR A 308 7.30 14.02 -18.95
CA THR A 308 7.24 15.12 -17.96
C THR A 308 8.63 15.48 -17.40
N ALA A 309 9.59 14.55 -17.46
CA ALA A 309 10.97 14.76 -17.03
C ALA A 309 11.81 15.62 -18.01
N SER A 310 13.09 15.81 -17.65
CA SER A 310 14.03 16.69 -18.37
C SER A 310 14.50 16.14 -19.71
N GLN A 311 14.38 14.83 -19.95
CA GLN A 311 14.80 14.17 -21.20
C GLN A 311 13.68 13.27 -21.78
N PRO A 312 12.55 13.85 -22.22
CA PRO A 312 11.45 13.08 -22.81
C PRO A 312 11.94 12.15 -23.92
N GLY A 313 11.53 10.89 -23.90
CA GLY A 313 12.00 9.95 -24.90
C GLY A 313 11.69 8.50 -24.65
N VAL A 314 11.94 7.71 -25.70
CA VAL A 314 12.00 6.25 -25.65
C VAL A 314 13.48 5.87 -25.52
N ALA A 315 13.87 5.34 -24.37
CA ALA A 315 15.22 4.96 -24.01
C ALA A 315 15.75 3.75 -24.81
N THR A 316 17.08 3.56 -24.77
CA THR A 316 17.73 2.40 -25.40
C THR A 316 17.23 1.09 -24.79
N GLY A 317 16.96 0.11 -25.65
CA GLY A 317 16.45 -1.21 -25.22
C GLY A 317 14.93 -1.24 -24.99
N GLN A 318 14.24 -0.11 -25.13
CA GLN A 318 12.78 -0.09 -25.16
C GLN A 318 12.23 -0.37 -26.57
N VAL A 319 11.06 -1.00 -26.61
CA VAL A 319 10.26 -1.20 -27.82
C VAL A 319 8.84 -0.68 -27.56
N VAL A 320 8.43 0.32 -28.34
CA VAL A 320 7.07 0.86 -28.36
C VAL A 320 6.42 0.44 -29.67
N THR A 321 5.40 -0.41 -29.60
CA THR A 321 4.60 -0.82 -30.77
C THR A 321 3.28 -0.07 -30.76
N LEU A 322 2.92 0.52 -31.90
CA LEU A 322 1.61 1.13 -32.12
C LEU A 322 0.71 0.10 -32.80
N ALA A 323 -0.42 -0.21 -32.19
CA ALA A 323 -1.34 -1.23 -32.69
C ALA A 323 -1.86 -0.89 -34.09
N GLY A 324 -2.02 -1.91 -34.95
CA GLY A 324 -2.65 -1.82 -36.26
C GLY A 324 -4.16 -1.95 -36.15
N ASP A 325 -4.81 -1.07 -35.38
CA ASP A 325 -6.24 -1.18 -35.04
C ASP A 325 -7.06 0.06 -35.42
N GLY A 326 -6.46 1.02 -36.13
CA GLY A 326 -7.11 2.25 -36.53
C GLY A 326 -7.13 3.34 -35.44
N THR A 327 -6.42 3.16 -34.33
CA THR A 327 -6.21 4.21 -33.34
C THR A 327 -5.05 5.13 -33.73
N ARG A 328 -4.99 6.31 -33.08
CA ARG A 328 -3.91 7.28 -33.26
C ARG A 328 -3.12 7.39 -31.98
N VAL A 329 -1.80 7.46 -32.12
CA VAL A 329 -0.90 7.81 -31.03
C VAL A 329 -0.23 9.13 -31.36
N LEU A 330 -0.32 10.10 -30.46
CA LEU A 330 0.33 11.40 -30.63
C LEU A 330 1.59 11.47 -29.77
N ILE A 331 2.59 12.22 -30.23
CA ILE A 331 3.59 12.78 -29.34
C ILE A 331 3.05 14.11 -28.81
N ASP A 332 3.07 14.29 -27.50
CA ASP A 332 2.59 15.52 -26.83
C ASP A 332 3.71 16.47 -26.43
N LYS A 333 4.95 16.00 -26.55
CA LYS A 333 6.15 16.78 -26.31
C LYS A 333 7.24 16.39 -27.31
N SER A 334 8.11 17.34 -27.63
CA SER A 334 9.34 17.00 -28.36
C SER A 334 10.14 16.00 -27.54
N LEU A 335 10.48 14.87 -28.15
CA LEU A 335 11.10 13.73 -27.48
C LEU A 335 12.16 13.08 -28.36
N THR A 336 13.06 12.34 -27.73
CA THR A 336 14.09 11.55 -28.41
C THR A 336 13.69 10.07 -28.45
N ASN A 337 13.68 9.46 -29.62
CA ASN A 337 13.61 8.00 -29.74
C ASN A 337 15.03 7.43 -29.87
N ALA A 338 15.56 6.88 -28.78
CA ALA A 338 16.81 6.11 -28.75
C ALA A 338 16.58 4.58 -28.75
N GLY A 339 15.35 4.14 -28.53
CA GLY A 339 14.92 2.74 -28.61
C GLY A 339 14.36 2.38 -29.98
N ALA A 340 13.25 1.63 -30.00
CA ALA A 340 12.51 1.32 -31.20
C ALA A 340 11.05 1.75 -31.08
N ILE A 341 10.55 2.49 -32.08
CA ILE A 341 9.12 2.73 -32.29
C ILE A 341 8.71 1.95 -33.54
N THR A 342 7.73 1.07 -33.40
CA THR A 342 7.20 0.24 -34.49
C THR A 342 5.76 0.62 -34.78
N LEU A 343 5.48 1.03 -36.01
CA LEU A 343 4.15 1.30 -36.51
C LEU A 343 3.60 0.01 -37.12
N GLY A 344 2.59 -0.58 -36.50
CA GLY A 344 1.95 -1.80 -36.96
C GLY A 344 2.28 -3.01 -36.11
N ASP A 345 1.32 -3.93 -36.10
CA ASP A 345 1.41 -5.28 -35.55
C ASP A 345 0.65 -6.24 -36.49
N ALA A 346 0.23 -7.41 -36.00
CA ALA A 346 -0.57 -8.36 -36.79
C ALA A 346 -2.03 -7.89 -37.04
N GLY A 347 -2.40 -6.69 -36.58
CA GLY A 347 -3.70 -6.07 -36.81
C GLY A 347 -3.95 -5.69 -38.28
N SER A 348 -5.22 -5.46 -38.63
CA SER A 348 -5.66 -5.16 -40.00
C SER A 348 -5.98 -3.69 -40.26
N GLY A 349 -5.90 -2.84 -39.22
CA GLY A 349 -6.09 -1.40 -39.30
C GLY A 349 -4.78 -0.66 -39.58
N TYR A 350 -4.87 0.67 -39.70
CA TYR A 350 -3.67 1.50 -39.75
C TYR A 350 -3.07 1.69 -38.35
N SER A 351 -1.76 1.94 -38.31
CA SER A 351 -1.09 2.54 -37.15
C SER A 351 -0.68 3.96 -37.49
N TRP A 352 -0.85 4.88 -36.55
CA TRP A 352 -0.59 6.30 -36.77
C TRP A 352 0.26 6.86 -35.64
N LEU A 353 1.45 7.39 -35.97
CA LEU A 353 2.24 8.26 -35.10
C LEU A 353 2.11 9.72 -35.57
N GLY A 354 1.55 10.58 -34.73
CA GLY A 354 1.26 11.98 -35.03
C GLY A 354 1.84 12.95 -34.00
N MET A 355 1.57 14.24 -34.18
CA MET A 355 1.92 15.28 -33.21
C MET A 355 0.65 15.91 -32.64
N GLY A 356 0.63 16.15 -31.32
CA GLY A 356 -0.47 16.86 -30.66
C GLY A 356 -0.53 18.35 -31.03
N THR A 357 0.61 18.95 -31.39
CA THR A 357 0.70 20.34 -31.87
C THR A 357 1.73 20.48 -32.99
N ASN A 358 1.61 21.54 -33.81
CA ASN A 358 2.40 21.74 -35.03
C ASN A 358 3.90 22.07 -34.84
N SER A 359 4.42 22.06 -33.60
CA SER A 359 5.81 22.45 -33.31
C SER A 359 6.61 21.38 -32.57
N LEU A 360 6.11 20.14 -32.52
CA LEU A 360 6.79 19.04 -31.84
C LEU A 360 7.81 18.37 -32.76
N VAL A 361 8.94 17.97 -32.17
CA VAL A 361 10.04 17.31 -32.87
C VAL A 361 10.26 15.92 -32.27
N LEU A 362 10.18 14.89 -33.12
CA LEU A 362 10.67 13.56 -32.81
C LEU A 362 12.12 13.44 -33.29
N THR A 363 13.07 13.45 -32.36
CA THR A 363 14.48 13.21 -32.69
C THR A 363 14.75 11.72 -32.66
N ASN A 364 14.98 11.11 -33.82
CA ASN A 364 15.22 9.66 -33.91
C ASN A 364 16.72 9.33 -33.94
N THR A 365 17.23 8.71 -32.88
CA THR A 365 18.60 8.15 -32.80
C THR A 365 18.62 6.62 -32.74
N GLY A 366 17.47 5.99 -32.51
CA GLY A 366 17.25 4.55 -32.59
C GLY A 366 16.50 4.13 -33.87
N HIS A 367 15.49 3.28 -33.73
CA HIS A 367 14.75 2.70 -34.84
C HIS A 367 13.33 3.24 -34.94
N LEU A 368 12.93 3.56 -36.17
CA LEU A 368 11.54 3.79 -36.55
C LEU A 368 11.19 2.75 -37.61
N ASN A 369 10.32 1.80 -37.25
CA ASN A 369 9.98 0.65 -38.07
C ASN A 369 8.52 0.73 -38.52
N THR A 370 8.22 0.09 -39.64
CA THR A 370 6.86 -0.16 -40.13
C THR A 370 6.71 -1.64 -40.42
N VAL A 371 5.54 -2.22 -40.11
CA VAL A 371 5.18 -3.61 -40.44
C VAL A 371 4.12 -3.62 -41.54
#